data_AF-R1F1K2-F1
#
_entry.id   AF-R1F1K2-F1
#
_cell.length_a   1.000
_cell.length_b   1.000
_cell.length_c   1.000
_cell.angle_alpha   90.00
_cell.angle_beta   90.00
_cell.angle_gamma   90.00
#
_symmetry.space_group_name_H-M   'P 1'
#
loop_
_entity.id
_entity.type
_entity.pdbx_description
1 polymer ?
#
loop_
_entity_poly.entity_id
_entity_poly.type
_entity_poly.pdbx_seq_one_letter_code
_entity_poly.pdbx_strand_id
1 'polypeptide(L)'
;MMKIVEWVMVTLLWGALCLAPLLLLLALGALLCLGLLAQASWPWVMAGAGLLGLGLGIWLAERVRHGNGLVSFYGKLMNNRELNDPKN
;
A
#
# COMPACT_ATOMS: atom_id res chain seq x y z
N MET A 1 18.44 7.76 21.29
CA MET A 1 18.52 8.03 19.84
C MET A 1 18.13 6.81 19.00
N MET A 2 18.71 5.62 19.22
CA MET A 2 18.40 4.41 18.41
C MET A 2 16.91 4.00 18.41
N LYS A 3 16.21 4.10 19.55
CA LYS A 3 14.77 3.78 19.66
C LYS A 3 13.85 4.69 18.83
N ILE A 4 14.23 5.96 18.65
CA ILE A 4 13.44 6.92 17.85
C ILE A 4 13.58 6.58 16.37
N VAL A 5 14.79 6.26 15.93
CA VAL A 5 15.06 5.86 14.53
C VAL A 5 14.30 4.59 14.17
N GLU A 6 14.27 3.61 15.08
CA GLU A 6 13.50 2.38 14.91
C GLU A 6 12.00 2.65 14.76
N TRP A 7 11.42 3.47 15.64
CA TRP A 7 10.01 3.86 15.56
C TRP A 7 9.66 4.59 14.27
N VAL A 8 10.52 5.53 13.84
CA VAL A 8 10.34 6.27 12.60
C VAL A 8 10.39 5.32 11.39
N MET A 9 11.36 4.41 11.34
CA MET A 9 11.45 3.43 10.25
C MET A 9 10.22 2.53 10.18
N VAL A 10 9.79 1.97 11.31
CA VAL A 10 8.61 1.09 11.37
C VAL A 10 7.36 1.85 10.90
N THR A 11 7.21 3.11 11.32
CA THR A 11 6.07 3.96 10.93
C THR A 11 6.10 4.27 9.43
N LEU A 12 7.26 4.58 8.86
CA LEU A 12 7.42 4.85 7.43
C LEU A 12 7.11 3.60 6.60
N LEU A 13 7.62 2.43 7.01
CA LEU A 13 7.34 1.16 6.34
C LEU A 13 5.85 0.81 6.41
N TRP A 14 5.21 1.05 7.56
CA TRP A 14 3.77 0.84 7.72
C TRP A 14 2.97 1.77 6.82
N GLY A 15 3.34 3.06 6.77
CA GLY A 15 2.70 4.05 5.90
C GLY A 15 2.88 3.71 4.41
N ALA A 16 4.08 3.33 4.00
CA ALA A 16 4.36 2.93 2.62
C ALA A 16 3.54 1.71 2.20
N LEU A 17 3.38 0.73 3.10
CA LEU A 17 2.58 -0.46 2.86
C LEU A 17 1.08 -0.15 2.80
N CYS A 18 0.59 0.79 3.62
CA CYS A 18 -0.78 1.31 3.54
C CYS A 18 -1.06 2.06 2.23
N LEU A 19 -0.07 2.82 1.73
CA LEU A 19 -0.19 3.63 0.53
C LEU A 19 -0.36 2.80 -0.75
N ALA A 20 0.23 1.62 -0.82
CA ALA A 20 0.18 0.78 -2.01
C ALA A 20 -1.25 0.41 -2.46
N PRO A 21 -2.11 -0.22 -1.62
CA PRO A 21 -3.48 -0.55 -2.01
C PRO A 21 -4.36 0.70 -2.18
N LEU A 22 -4.12 1.77 -1.42
CA LEU A 22 -4.79 3.05 -1.61
C LEU A 22 -4.58 3.59 -3.04
N LEU A 23 -3.33 3.73 -3.45
CA LEU A 23 -2.97 4.27 -4.75
C LEU A 23 -3.47 3.38 -5.88
N LEU A 24 -3.40 2.05 -5.71
CA LEU A 24 -3.94 1.09 -6.67
C LEU A 24 -5.45 1.26 -6.86
N LEU A 25 -6.22 1.34 -5.77
CA LEU A 25 -7.68 1.48 -5.85
C LEU A 25 -8.09 2.85 -6.40
N LEU A 26 -7.39 3.93 -6.04
CA LEU A 26 -7.63 5.24 -6.61
C LEU A 26 -7.33 5.26 -8.12
N ALA A 27 -6.22 4.66 -8.56
CA ALA A 27 -5.90 4.54 -9.98
C ALA A 27 -6.94 3.72 -10.75
N LEU A 28 -7.41 2.61 -10.15
CA LEU A 28 -8.44 1.76 -10.73
C LEU A 28 -9.79 2.48 -10.80
N GLY A 29 -10.16 3.24 -9.75
CA GLY A 29 -11.33 4.10 -9.76
C GLY A 29 -11.25 5.19 -10.82
N ALA A 30 -10.08 5.82 -11.00
CA ALA A 30 -9.86 6.83 -12.03
C ALA A 30 -10.05 6.25 -13.44
N LEU A 31 -9.49 5.06 -13.69
CA LEU A 31 -9.69 4.32 -14.95
C LEU A 31 -11.16 3.97 -15.19
N LEU A 32 -11.89 3.56 -14.15
CA LEU A 32 -13.32 3.27 -14.23
C LEU A 32 -14.15 4.49 -14.63
N CYS A 33 -13.87 5.66 -14.05
CA CYS A 33 -14.54 6.90 -14.43
C CYS A 33 -14.13 7.46 -15.80
N LEU A 34 -12.94 7.11 -16.30
CA LEU A 34 -12.53 7.49 -17.66
C LEU A 34 -13.10 6.56 -18.73
N GLY A 35 -13.23 5.26 -18.44
CA GLY A 35 -13.57 4.23 -19.42
C GLY A 35 -15.03 3.76 -19.44
N LEU A 36 -15.72 3.74 -18.29
CA LEU A 36 -17.02 3.07 -18.16
C LEU A 36 -18.10 3.91 -17.48
N LEU A 37 -17.73 4.69 -16.47
CA LEU A 37 -18.67 5.45 -15.66
C LEU A 37 -18.71 6.92 -16.10
N ALA A 38 -19.87 7.56 -15.96
CA ALA A 38 -19.99 8.98 -16.22
C ALA A 38 -19.13 9.78 -15.22
N GLN A 39 -18.46 10.84 -15.71
CA GLN A 39 -17.65 11.75 -14.88
C GLN A 39 -18.42 12.34 -13.69
N ALA A 40 -19.75 12.46 -13.79
CA ALA A 40 -20.62 12.88 -12.69
C ALA A 40 -20.56 11.96 -11.44
N SER A 41 -20.18 10.69 -11.62
CA SER A 41 -20.03 9.72 -10.53
C SER A 41 -18.63 9.73 -9.90
N TRP A 42 -17.70 10.53 -10.43
CA TRP A 42 -16.30 10.60 -9.97
C TRP A 42 -16.13 10.77 -8.46
N PRO A 43 -16.85 11.68 -7.77
CA PRO A 43 -16.65 11.89 -6.33
C PRO A 43 -16.98 10.63 -5.52
N TRP A 44 -18.05 9.93 -5.89
CA TRP A 44 -18.49 8.71 -5.19
C TRP A 44 -17.58 7.53 -5.46
N VAL A 45 -17.12 7.37 -6.70
CA VAL A 45 -16.18 6.31 -7.07
C VAL A 45 -14.83 6.52 -6.38
N MET A 46 -14.30 7.75 -6.36
CA MET A 46 -13.05 8.06 -5.66
C MET A 46 -13.18 7.90 -4.15
N ALA A 47 -14.32 8.30 -3.56
CA ALA A 47 -14.56 8.11 -2.14
C ALA A 47 -14.61 6.62 -1.76
N GLY A 48 -15.31 5.80 -2.55
CA GLY A 48 -15.37 4.36 -2.35
C GLY A 48 -14.00 3.70 -2.50
N ALA A 49 -13.26 4.05 -3.56
CA ALA A 49 -11.90 3.57 -3.79
C ALA A 49 -10.93 3.98 -2.67
N GLY A 50 -11.03 5.23 -2.19
CA GLY A 50 -10.22 5.73 -1.08
C GLY A 50 -10.51 5.01 0.23
N LEU A 51 -11.80 4.82 0.58
CA LEU A 51 -12.19 4.12 1.80
C LEU A 51 -11.77 2.65 1.78
N LEU A 52 -12.01 1.95 0.67
CA LEU A 52 -11.58 0.56 0.51
C LEU A 52 -10.05 0.44 0.49
N GLY A 53 -9.37 1.37 -0.18
CA GLY A 53 -7.92 1.41 -0.28
C GLY A 53 -7.24 1.67 1.06
N LEU A 54 -7.77 2.60 1.85
CA LEU A 54 -7.31 2.82 3.23
C LEU A 54 -7.59 1.60 4.11
N GLY A 55 -8.80 1.05 4.06
CA GLY A 55 -9.18 -0.10 4.88
C GLY A 55 -8.29 -1.32 4.61
N LEU A 56 -8.09 -1.66 3.34
CA LEU A 56 -7.21 -2.75 2.91
C LEU A 56 -5.75 -2.45 3.24
N GLY A 57 -5.30 -1.20 3.07
CA GLY A 57 -3.96 -0.75 3.44
C GLY A 57 -3.66 -0.92 4.91
N ILE A 58 -4.52 -0.42 5.78
CA ILE A 58 -4.39 -0.54 7.23
C ILE A 58 -4.42 -2.01 7.63
N TRP A 59 -5.37 -2.79 7.12
CA TRP A 59 -5.47 -4.21 7.44
C TRP A 59 -4.21 -4.99 7.03
N LEU A 60 -3.68 -4.73 5.84
CA LEU A 60 -2.50 -5.42 5.33
C LEU A 60 -1.24 -5.00 6.10
N ALA A 61 -1.09 -3.71 6.39
CA ALA A 61 0.02 -3.19 7.17
C ALA A 61 0.02 -3.74 8.60
N GLU A 62 -1.15 -3.85 9.21
CA GLU A 62 -1.29 -4.41 10.56
C GLU A 62 -1.07 -5.93 10.57
N ARG A 63 -1.54 -6.64 9.54
CA ARG A 63 -1.26 -8.06 9.35
C ARG A 63 0.24 -8.34 9.20
N VAL A 64 0.96 -7.52 8.43
CA VAL A 64 2.42 -7.65 8.26
C VAL A 64 3.15 -7.29 9.55
N ARG A 65 2.68 -6.26 10.28
CA ARG A 65 3.22 -5.86 11.59
C ARG A 65 3.13 -7.00 12.62
N HIS A 66 1.97 -7.65 12.73
CA HIS A 66 1.75 -8.74 13.70
C HIS A 66 2.36 -10.07 13.30
N GLY A 67 2.49 -10.36 12.01
CA GLY A 67 3.02 -11.64 11.52
C GLY A 67 4.54 -11.71 11.51
N ASN A 68 5.16 -11.05 10.54
CA ASN A 68 6.61 -11.18 10.27
C ASN A 68 7.42 -10.00 10.82
N GLY A 69 6.77 -8.90 11.21
CA GLY A 69 7.41 -7.63 11.50
C GLY A 69 7.77 -6.87 10.22
N LEU A 70 7.46 -5.57 10.20
CA LEU A 70 7.61 -4.68 9.04
C LEU A 70 9.03 -4.65 8.47
N VAL A 71 10.04 -4.63 9.34
CA VAL A 71 11.46 -4.57 8.95
C VAL A 71 11.90 -5.90 8.30
N SER A 72 11.49 -7.05 8.87
CA SER A 72 11.81 -8.37 8.31
C SER A 72 11.13 -8.57 6.96
N PHE A 73 9.87 -8.14 6.84
CA PHE A 73 9.14 -8.19 5.58
C PHE A 73 9.82 -7.35 4.49
N TYR A 74 10.18 -6.11 4.81
CA TYR A 74 10.88 -5.25 3.86
C TYR A 74 12.26 -5.79 3.47
N GLY A 75 12.99 -6.35 4.44
CA GLY A 75 14.26 -7.03 4.18
C GLY A 75 14.11 -8.22 3.23
N LYS A 76 13.05 -9.03 3.38
CA LYS A 76 12.73 -10.13 2.45
C LYS A 76 12.33 -9.62 1.08
N LEU A 77 11.61 -8.49 0.99
CA LEU A 77 11.22 -7.87 -0.28
C LEU A 77 12.43 -7.35 -1.05
N MET A 78 13.34 -6.64 -0.38
CA MET A 78 14.59 -6.11 -0.94
C MET A 78 15.57 -7.22 -1.33
N ASN A 79 15.61 -8.30 -0.55
CA ASN A 79 16.48 -9.44 -0.79
C ASN A 79 15.82 -10.52 -1.67
N ASN A 80 14.67 -10.21 -2.29
CA ASN A 80 13.97 -11.18 -3.10
C ASN A 80 14.65 -11.30 -4.46
N ARG A 81 15.13 -12.51 -4.77
CA ARG A 81 15.94 -12.78 -5.96
C ARG A 81 15.20 -12.46 -7.26
N GLU A 82 13.89 -12.68 -7.29
CA GLU A 82 13.03 -12.38 -8.44
C GLU A 82 12.88 -10.88 -8.75
N LEU A 83 13.00 -10.02 -7.73
CA LEU A 83 12.95 -8.57 -7.89
C LEU A 83 14.33 -7.98 -8.19
N ASN A 84 15.39 -8.60 -7.67
CA ASN A 84 16.74 -8.05 -7.72
C ASN A 84 17.56 -8.57 -8.91
N ASP A 85 17.21 -9.72 -9.49
CA ASP A 85 17.84 -10.25 -10.70
C ASP A 85 16.75 -10.72 -11.69
N PRO A 86 16.19 -9.81 -12.51
CA PRO A 86 15.10 -10.12 -13.45
C PRO A 86 15.56 -10.97 -14.66
N LYS A 87 16.75 -11.57 -14.60
CA LYS A 87 17.29 -12.42 -15.66
C LYS A 87 17.01 -13.89 -15.36
N ASN A 88 15.83 -14.34 -15.76
CA ASN A 88 15.61 -15.69 -16.27
C ASN A 88 14.56 -15.66 -17.37
#